data_AF-A0A915MRB2-F1
#
_entry.id   AF-A0A915MRB2-F1
#
_cell.length_a   1.000
_cell.length_b   1.000
_cell.length_c   1.000
_cell.angle_alpha   90.00
_cell.angle_beta   90.00
_cell.angle_gamma   90.00
#
_symmetry.space_group_name_H-M   'P 1'
#
loop_
_entity.id
_entity.type
_entity.pdbx_description
1 polymer ?
#
loop_
_entity_poly.entity_id
_entity_poly.type
_entity_poly.pdbx_seq_one_letter_code
_entity_poly.pdbx_strand_id
1 'polypeptide(L)'
;MMKAFDDVNNLGYAVRISCGAHMLNRAVQQCFGSKDGAISQLFASCRRVVSHVKHSIKAMNELRAAQLQEDLPQHQLLQAMAVRWNSTLIMLERLLEQRTAIDRMAFEKRDFDKITLS
;
A
#
# COMPACT_ATOMS: atom_id res chain seq x y z
N MET A 1 6.90 26.76 27.50
CA MET A 1 5.95 26.06 26.60
C MET A 1 5.09 25.00 27.31
N MET A 2 5.42 24.59 28.55
CA MET A 2 4.62 23.60 29.31
C MET A 2 3.45 24.22 30.11
N LYS A 3 3.60 25.44 30.63
CA LYS A 3 2.54 26.13 31.40
C LYS A 3 1.27 26.43 30.59
N ALA A 4 1.41 26.77 29.31
CA ALA A 4 0.27 27.06 28.44
C ALA A 4 -0.63 25.84 28.16
N PHE A 5 -0.11 24.62 28.36
CA PHE A 5 -0.87 23.39 28.17
C PHE A 5 -1.75 23.06 29.39
N ASP A 6 -1.22 23.31 30.58
CA ASP A 6 -1.92 23.07 31.85
C ASP A 6 -3.02 24.11 32.10
N ASP A 7 -2.82 25.36 31.68
CA ASP A 7 -3.81 26.43 31.80
C ASP A 7 -5.06 26.17 30.93
N VAL A 8 -4.89 25.49 29.81
CA VAL A 8 -5.97 25.17 28.85
C VAL A 8 -6.85 24.03 29.34
N ASN A 9 -6.30 23.05 30.07
CA ASN A 9 -7.07 21.95 30.66
C ASN A 9 -7.92 22.37 31.88
N ASN A 10 -7.56 23.46 32.56
CA ASN A 10 -8.27 23.97 33.74
C ASN A 10 -9.51 24.84 33.43
N LEU A 11 -9.78 25.14 32.15
CA LEU A 11 -10.93 25.92 31.69
C LEU A 11 -12.19 25.07 31.37
N GLY A 12 -12.17 23.77 31.68
CA GLY A 12 -13.29 22.86 31.40
C GLY A 12 -13.50 22.54 29.91
N TYR A 13 -12.66 23.07 29.02
CA TYR A 13 -12.64 22.74 27.61
C TYR A 13 -11.63 21.63 27.34
N ALA A 14 -12.12 20.44 26.97
CA ALA A 14 -11.25 19.35 26.52
C ALA A 14 -10.59 19.75 25.19
N VAL A 15 -9.34 20.21 25.25
CA VAL A 15 -8.58 20.52 24.03
C VAL A 15 -8.14 19.23 23.36
N ARG A 16 -8.87 18.88 22.29
CA ARG A 16 -8.53 17.76 21.42
C ARG A 16 -7.48 18.18 20.42
N ILE A 17 -6.21 17.94 20.75
CA ILE A 17 -5.13 18.04 19.78
C ILE A 17 -5.17 16.83 18.85
N SER A 18 -5.43 17.06 17.57
CA SER A 18 -5.38 16.00 16.57
C SER A 18 -3.94 15.60 16.30
N CYS A 19 -3.64 14.30 16.37
CA CYS A 19 -2.32 13.77 16.02
C CYS A 19 -2.05 13.96 14.51
N GLY A 20 -0.95 14.63 14.17
CA GLY A 20 -0.56 14.88 12.76
C GLY A 20 -0.39 13.59 11.95
N ALA A 21 0.21 12.55 12.54
CA ALA A 21 0.32 11.25 11.88
C ALA A 21 -1.04 10.60 11.59
N HIS A 22 -2.01 10.78 12.48
CA HIS A 22 -3.39 10.32 12.25
C HIS A 22 -4.09 11.14 11.17
N MET A 23 -3.85 12.45 11.12
CA MET A 23 -4.35 13.33 10.05
C MET A 23 -3.80 12.91 8.68
N LEU A 24 -2.49 12.66 8.58
CA LEU A 24 -1.84 12.16 7.37
C LEU A 24 -2.41 10.80 6.94
N ASN A 25 -2.54 9.86 7.88
CA ASN A 25 -3.16 8.57 7.57
C ASN A 25 -4.57 8.74 7.01
N ARG A 26 -5.40 9.60 7.63
CA ARG A 26 -6.76 9.87 7.12
C ARG A 26 -6.75 10.49 5.74
N ALA A 27 -5.89 11.48 5.47
CA ALA A 27 -5.77 12.09 4.15
C ALA A 27 -5.42 11.05 3.07
N VAL A 28 -4.42 10.22 3.34
CA VAL A 28 -4.02 9.11 2.45
C VAL A 28 -5.18 8.14 2.22
N GLN A 29 -5.84 7.67 3.28
CA GLN A 29 -6.98 6.75 3.14
C GLN A 29 -8.16 7.39 2.40
N GLN A 30 -8.39 8.69 2.54
CA GLN A 30 -9.45 9.39 1.82
C GLN A 30 -9.16 9.51 0.31
N CYS A 31 -7.91 9.81 -0.07
CA CYS A 31 -7.49 9.84 -1.47
C CYS A 31 -7.67 8.48 -2.16
N PHE A 32 -7.29 7.39 -1.49
CA PHE A 32 -7.38 6.04 -2.06
C PHE A 32 -8.75 5.37 -1.86
N GLY A 33 -9.56 5.84 -0.90
CA GLY A 33 -10.89 5.30 -0.59
C GLY A 33 -12.03 5.96 -1.39
N SER A 34 -11.73 7.00 -2.17
CA SER A 34 -12.70 7.63 -3.07
C SER A 34 -13.07 6.64 -4.19
N LYS A 35 -14.36 6.39 -4.41
CA LYS A 35 -14.82 5.31 -5.31
C LYS A 35 -14.59 5.59 -6.80
N ASP A 36 -14.48 6.87 -7.20
CA ASP A 36 -14.61 7.28 -8.60
C ASP A 36 -13.38 7.99 -9.18
N GLY A 37 -12.17 7.57 -8.79
CA GLY A 37 -10.92 8.15 -9.29
C GLY A 37 -9.99 7.15 -9.98
N ALA A 38 -9.31 7.58 -11.05
CA ALA A 38 -8.25 6.80 -11.71
C ALA A 38 -7.19 6.28 -10.70
N ILE A 39 -6.87 7.10 -9.69
CA ILE A 39 -5.93 6.74 -8.62
C ILE A 39 -6.47 5.59 -7.75
N SER A 40 -7.76 5.58 -7.45
CA SER A 40 -8.40 4.52 -6.66
C SER A 40 -8.41 3.19 -7.42
N GLN A 41 -8.72 3.22 -8.72
CA GLN A 41 -8.68 2.05 -9.58
C GLN A 41 -7.26 1.48 -9.74
N LEU A 42 -6.27 2.36 -9.93
CA LEU A 42 -4.85 1.97 -9.95
C LEU A 42 -4.47 1.29 -8.63
N PHE A 43 -4.83 1.90 -7.51
CA PHE A 43 -4.51 1.36 -6.19
C PHE A 43 -5.21 0.03 -5.89
N ALA A 44 -6.46 -0.14 -6.32
CA ALA A 44 -7.17 -1.39 -6.24
C ALA A 44 -6.46 -2.49 -7.04
N SER A 45 -5.96 -2.16 -8.24
CA SER A 45 -5.18 -3.07 -9.08
C SER A 45 -3.86 -3.48 -8.41
N CYS A 46 -3.13 -2.52 -7.84
CA CYS A 46 -1.93 -2.80 -7.04
C CYS A 46 -2.23 -3.77 -5.89
N ARG A 47 -3.31 -3.53 -5.13
CA ARG A 47 -3.72 -4.41 -4.03
C ARG A 47 -4.09 -5.82 -4.51
N ARG A 48 -4.75 -5.95 -5.67
CA ARG A 48 -5.08 -7.24 -6.27
C ARG A 48 -3.83 -8.04 -6.60
N VAL A 49 -2.83 -7.43 -7.21
CA VAL A 49 -1.54 -8.08 -7.52
C VAL A 49 -0.86 -8.58 -6.24
N VAL A 50 -0.72 -7.71 -5.23
CA VAL A 50 -0.09 -8.09 -3.94
C VAL A 50 -0.87 -9.24 -3.29
N SER A 51 -2.20 -9.15 -3.27
CA SER A 51 -3.08 -10.18 -2.71
C SER A 51 -2.90 -11.52 -3.41
N HIS A 52 -2.94 -11.53 -4.75
CA HIS A 52 -2.76 -12.74 -5.55
C HIS A 52 -1.45 -13.46 -5.24
N VAL A 53 -0.35 -12.71 -5.20
CA VAL A 53 0.97 -13.27 -4.90
C VAL A 53 1.01 -13.83 -3.48
N LYS A 54 0.51 -13.09 -2.47
CA LYS A 54 0.58 -13.55 -1.08
C LYS A 54 -0.30 -14.78 -0.80
N HIS A 55 -1.44 -14.91 -1.49
CA HIS A 55 -2.36 -16.03 -1.26
C HIS A 55 -1.99 -17.31 -2.03
N SER A 56 -1.06 -17.24 -3.00
CA SER A 56 -0.69 -18.39 -3.83
C SER A 56 0.79 -18.73 -3.66
N ILE A 57 1.07 -19.88 -3.03
CA ILE A 57 2.45 -20.42 -2.91
C ILE A 57 3.10 -20.54 -4.28
N LYS A 58 2.33 -20.95 -5.30
CA LYS A 58 2.78 -21.01 -6.68
C LYS A 58 3.22 -19.63 -7.18
N ALA A 59 2.40 -18.60 -7.00
CA ALA A 59 2.74 -17.24 -7.41
C ALA A 59 3.93 -16.66 -6.63
N MET A 60 4.09 -16.98 -5.35
CA MET A 60 5.28 -16.59 -4.58
C MET A 60 6.56 -17.22 -5.13
N ASN A 61 6.51 -18.50 -5.52
CA ASN A 61 7.66 -19.19 -6.09
C ASN A 61 8.00 -18.67 -7.49
N GLU A 62 6.99 -18.40 -8.31
CA GLU A 62 7.16 -17.75 -9.61
C GLU A 62 7.78 -16.35 -9.47
N LEU A 63 7.33 -15.55 -8.49
CA LEU A 63 7.93 -14.25 -8.21
C LEU A 63 9.41 -14.39 -7.86
N ARG A 64 9.76 -15.35 -7.01
CA ARG A 64 11.16 -15.61 -6.64
C ARG A 64 12.00 -16.04 -7.86
N ALA A 65 11.44 -16.87 -8.73
CA ALA A 65 12.12 -17.31 -9.95
C ALA A 65 12.36 -16.13 -10.91
N ALA A 66 11.35 -15.28 -11.10
CA ALA A 66 11.45 -14.08 -11.93
C ALA A 66 12.45 -13.07 -11.34
N GLN A 67 12.46 -12.89 -10.01
CA GLN A 67 13.45 -12.06 -9.31
C GLN A 67 14.89 -12.54 -9.56
N LEU A 68 15.12 -13.85 -9.48
CA LEU A 68 16.45 -14.42 -9.72
C LEU A 68 16.90 -14.24 -11.18
N GLN A 69 15.98 -14.34 -12.13
CA GLN A 69 16.27 -14.17 -13.56
C GLN A 69 16.57 -12.72 -13.96
N GLU A 70 15.96 -11.76 -13.27
CA GLU A 70 16.13 -10.31 -13.49
C GLU A 70 17.20 -9.69 -12.57
N ASP A 71 17.91 -10.51 -11.79
CA ASP A 71 18.89 -10.07 -10.79
C ASP A 71 18.32 -9.03 -9.79
N LEU A 72 17.05 -9.20 -9.41
CA LEU A 72 16.35 -8.33 -8.48
C LEU A 72 16.46 -8.85 -7.04
N PRO A 73 16.39 -7.93 -6.04
CA PRO A 73 16.28 -8.32 -4.63
C PRO A 73 15.05 -9.21 -4.42
N GLN A 74 15.22 -10.32 -3.70
CA GLN A 74 14.15 -11.31 -3.46
C GLN A 74 13.18 -10.88 -2.35
N HIS A 75 12.62 -9.67 -2.47
CA HIS A 75 11.68 -9.14 -1.51
C HIS A 75 10.27 -9.67 -1.75
N GLN A 76 9.56 -9.98 -0.67
CA GLN A 76 8.14 -10.29 -0.74
C GLN A 76 7.32 -9.02 -0.96
N LEU A 77 6.20 -9.15 -1.67
CA LEU A 77 5.25 -8.04 -1.81
C LEU A 77 4.57 -7.73 -0.47
N LEU A 78 4.48 -6.44 -0.16
CA LEU A 78 3.93 -5.92 1.09
C LEU A 78 2.52 -5.41 0.85
N GLN A 79 1.59 -5.69 1.78
CA GLN A 79 0.23 -5.19 1.70
C GLN A 79 0.09 -3.93 2.56
N ALA A 80 -0.56 -2.90 2.02
CA ALA A 80 -0.85 -1.68 2.77
C ALA A 80 -1.76 -1.97 3.98
N MET A 81 -1.40 -1.42 5.14
CA MET A 81 -2.14 -1.55 6.39
C MET A 81 -2.91 -0.26 6.68
N ALA A 82 -4.23 -0.34 6.81
CA ALA A 82 -5.10 0.84 6.93
C ALA A 82 -4.76 1.80 8.10
N VAL A 83 -4.07 1.29 9.14
CA VAL A 83 -3.76 2.04 10.37
C VAL A 83 -2.38 2.71 10.33
N ARG A 84 -1.50 2.36 9.37
CA ARG A 84 -0.13 2.90 9.28
C ARG A 84 0.04 3.81 8.07
N TRP A 85 0.32 5.09 8.34
CA TRP A 85 0.42 6.16 7.34
C TRP A 85 1.44 5.87 6.23
N ASN A 86 2.53 5.17 6.52
CA ASN A 86 3.61 4.86 5.59
C ASN A 86 3.42 3.54 4.82
N SER A 87 2.47 2.70 5.22
CA SER A 87 2.35 1.34 4.66
C SER A 87 1.91 1.34 3.19
N THR A 88 1.10 2.32 2.78
CA THR A 88 0.72 2.52 1.38
C THR A 88 1.94 2.88 0.53
N LEU A 89 2.78 3.81 1.00
CA LEU A 89 4.00 4.21 0.31
C LEU A 89 4.94 3.00 0.14
N ILE A 90 5.23 2.29 1.23
CA ILE A 90 6.12 1.13 1.23
C ILE A 90 5.62 0.03 0.28
N MET A 91 4.30 -0.21 0.22
CA MET A 91 3.71 -1.17 -0.73
C MET A 91 3.97 -0.74 -2.18
N LEU A 92 3.77 0.54 -2.50
CA LEU A 92 3.94 1.05 -3.86
C LEU A 92 5.42 1.06 -4.27
N GLU A 93 6.32 1.48 -3.39
CA GLU A 93 7.77 1.41 -3.63
C GLU A 93 8.22 -0.03 -3.90
N ARG A 94 7.71 -1.00 -3.13
CA ARG A 94 8.02 -2.42 -3.32
C ARG A 94 7.49 -2.94 -4.66
N LEU A 95 6.28 -2.53 -5.06
CA LEU A 95 5.72 -2.90 -6.37
C LEU A 95 6.53 -2.32 -7.53
N LEU A 96 7.02 -1.09 -7.40
CA LEU A 96 7.87 -0.46 -8.42
C LEU A 96 9.23 -1.16 -8.53
N GLU A 97 9.86 -1.48 -7.40
CA GLU A 97 11.12 -2.25 -7.37
C GLU A 97 10.97 -3.61 -8.05
N GLN A 98 9.82 -4.27 -7.85
CA GLN A 98 9.57 -5.62 -8.35
C GLN A 98 8.82 -5.65 -9.68
N ARG A 99 8.65 -4.49 -10.34
CA ARG A 99 7.82 -4.36 -11.53
C ARG A 99 8.24 -5.30 -12.66
N THR A 100 9.53 -5.37 -12.97
CA THR A 100 10.04 -6.23 -14.06
C THR A 100 9.75 -7.70 -13.80
N ALA A 101 9.89 -8.16 -12.55
CA ALA A 101 9.56 -9.53 -12.17
C ALA A 101 8.05 -9.80 -12.27
N ILE A 102 7.21 -8.86 -11.84
CA ILE A 102 5.75 -8.96 -11.95
C ILE A 102 5.32 -8.99 -13.42
N ASP A 103 5.89 -8.13 -14.26
CA ASP A 103 5.60 -8.08 -15.69
C ASP A 103 6.02 -9.42 -16.34
N ARG A 104 7.18 -9.99 -16.00
CA ARG A 104 7.58 -11.32 -16.49
C ARG A 104 6.59 -12.42 -16.11
N MET A 105 6.16 -12.46 -14.84
CA MET A 105 5.12 -13.39 -14.39
C MET A 105 3.80 -13.18 -15.16
N ALA A 106 3.50 -11.93 -15.53
CA ALA A 106 2.35 -11.56 -16.35
C ALA A 106 2.46 -12.01 -17.79
N PHE A 107 3.65 -11.96 -18.39
CA PHE A 107 3.85 -12.44 -19.76
C PHE A 107 3.73 -13.97 -19.85
N GLU A 108 4.24 -14.70 -18.86
CA GLU A 108 4.13 -16.17 -18.82
C GLU A 108 2.68 -16.65 -18.67
N LYS A 109 1.85 -15.85 -17.99
CA LYS A 109 0.42 -16.09 -17.85
C LYS A 109 -0.34 -15.10 -18.73
N ARG A 110 -0.68 -15.46 -19.98
CA ARG A 110 -1.60 -14.72 -20.89
C ARG A 110 -3.02 -14.50 -20.32
N ASP A 111 -3.15 -14.00 -19.09
CA ASP A 111 -4.39 -13.85 -18.32
C ASP A 111 -4.32 -12.67 -17.33
N PHE A 112 -3.53 -11.63 -17.61
CA PHE A 112 -3.53 -10.40 -16.82
C PHE A 112 -4.76 -9.51 -17.07
N ASP A 113 -5.46 -9.73 -18.18
CA ASP A 113 -6.71 -9.03 -18.50
C ASP A 113 -7.82 -9.35 -17.48
N LYS A 114 -7.81 -10.54 -16.87
CA LYS A 114 -8.79 -10.89 -15.82
C LYS A 114 -8.50 -10.27 -14.46
N ILE A 115 -7.25 -9.86 -14.20
CA ILE A 115 -6.85 -9.26 -12.91
C ILE A 115 -7.00 -7.73 -12.94
N THR A 116 -7.11 -7.12 -14.12
CA THR A 116 -7.21 -5.66 -14.28
C THR A 116 -8.65 -5.19 -14.56
N LEU A 117 -9.50 -6.02 -15.19
CA LEU A 117 -10.82 -5.60 -15.72
C LEU A 117 -12.07 -6.23 -15.06
N SER A 118 -11.97 -6.77 -13.85
CA SER A 118 -13.17 -7.13 -13.06
C SER A 118 -13.25 -6.41 -11.73
#